data_AF-A0A8H5K4W8-F1
#
_entry.id   AF-A0A8H5K4W8-F1
#
_cell.length_a   1.000
_cell.length_b   1.000
_cell.length_c   1.000
_cell.angle_alpha   90.00
_cell.angle_beta   90.00
_cell.angle_gamma   90.00
#
_symmetry.space_group_name_H-M   'P 1'
#
loop_
_entity.id
_entity.type
_entity.pdbx_description
1 polymer ?
#
loop_
_entity_poly.entity_id
_entity_poly.type
_entity_poly.pdbx_seq_one_letter_code
_entity_poly.pdbx_strand_id
1 'polypeptide(L)' 'MAFEIPTITVSAPDGSQEPVTVFPFPAADDELVSLSDFFSDQEFSPVAEHSSASTPSFDYDNASFDEV' A
#
# COMPACT_ATOMS: atom_id res chain seq x y z
N MET A 1 4.24 27.88 -0.06
CA MET A 1 4.14 26.63 -0.85
C MET A 1 2.87 25.94 -0.38
N ALA A 2 1.92 25.65 -1.26
CA ALA A 2 0.73 24.88 -0.89
C ALA A 2 1.13 23.39 -0.88
N PHE A 3 0.82 22.68 0.20
CA PHE A 3 0.99 21.23 0.25
C PHE A 3 -0.19 20.59 -0.50
N GLU A 4 0.09 19.91 -1.61
CA GLU A 4 -0.90 19.07 -2.28
C GLU A 4 -1.10 17.81 -1.42
N ILE A 5 -2.32 17.61 -0.89
CA ILE A 5 -2.62 16.46 -0.05
C ILE A 5 -2.98 15.29 -0.97
N PRO A 6 -2.31 14.13 -0.87
CA PRO A 6 -2.60 13.01 -1.76
C PRO A 6 -4.02 12.49 -1.53
N THR A 7 -4.71 12.18 -2.62
CA THR A 7 -6.07 11.61 -2.62
C THR A 7 -6.13 10.33 -3.45
N ILE A 8 -6.88 9.35 -2.95
CA ILE A 8 -7.25 8.13 -3.70
C ILE A 8 -8.73 8.17 -4.04
N THR A 9 -9.13 7.54 -5.14
CA THR A 9 -10.56 7.37 -5.48
C THR A 9 -10.99 5.95 -5.10
N VAL A 10 -11.99 5.85 -4.23
CA VAL A 10 -12.58 4.56 -3.84
C VAL A 10 -13.86 4.36 -4.62
N SER A 11 -14.02 3.19 -5.22
CA SER A 11 -15.23 2.82 -5.96
C SER A 11 -16.09 1.88 -5.10
N ALA A 12 -17.37 2.21 -4.95
CA ALA A 12 -18.33 1.36 -4.26
C ALA A 12 -18.89 0.29 -5.21
N PRO A 13 -19.52 -0.79 -4.68
CA PRO A 13 -20.10 -1.86 -5.50
C PRO A 13 -21.21 -1.42 -6.45
N ASP A 14 -21.87 -0.29 -6.17
CA ASP A 14 -22.88 0.32 -7.03
C ASP A 14 -22.29 1.15 -8.18
N GLY A 15 -20.96 1.24 -8.27
CA GLY A 15 -20.23 2.00 -9.28
C GLY A 15 -20.05 3.48 -8.95
N SER A 16 -20.54 3.95 -7.80
CA SER A 16 -20.24 5.30 -7.32
C SER A 16 -18.76 5.43 -6.95
N GLN A 17 -18.22 6.65 -7.09
CA GLN A 17 -16.82 6.95 -6.82
C GLN A 17 -16.73 8.11 -5.84
N GLU A 18 -15.91 7.95 -4.81
CA GLU A 18 -15.67 8.99 -3.82
C GLU A 18 -14.16 9.21 -3.61
N PRO A 19 -13.69 10.48 -3.64
CA PRO A 19 -12.31 10.80 -3.33
C PRO A 19 -12.08 10.76 -1.81
N VAL A 20 -11.02 10.07 -1.40
CA VAL A 20 -10.59 9.94 -0.01
C VAL A 20 -9.19 10.53 0.14
N THR A 21 -9.01 11.36 1.15
CA THR A 21 -7.72 12.00 1.43
C THR A 21 -6.81 11.03 2.18
N VAL A 22 -5.58 10.89 1.70
CA VAL A 22 -4.55 10.04 2.30
C VAL A 22 -3.71 10.91 3.23
N PHE A 23 -3.76 10.62 4.53
CA PHE A 23 -3.11 11.42 5.58
C PHE A 23 -3.56 12.90 5.57
N PRO A 24 -4.85 13.18 5.84
CA PRO A 24 -5.44 14.50 5.65
C PRO A 24 -4.78 15.62 6.47
N PHE A 25 -4.14 15.29 7.60
CA PHE A 25 -3.36 16.20 8.44
C PHE A 25 -2.56 15.33 9.44
N PRO A 26 -1.48 15.83 10.08
CA PRO A 26 -0.99 15.19 11.31
C PRO A 26 -2.14 15.04 12.31
N ALA A 27 -2.34 13.83 12.81
CA ALA A 27 -3.37 13.51 13.79
C ALA A 27 -3.22 14.40 15.04
N ALA A 28 -4.34 14.74 15.68
CA ALA A 28 -4.29 15.50 16.92
C ALA A 28 -3.60 14.66 18.02
N ASP A 29 -2.98 15.31 19.01
CA ASP A 29 -2.21 14.60 20.06
C ASP A 29 -3.06 13.58 20.83
N ASP A 30 -4.38 13.78 20.91
CA ASP A 30 -5.34 12.87 21.54
C ASP A 30 -5.79 11.69 20.65
N GLU A 31 -5.51 11.76 19.35
CA GLU A 31 -5.74 10.68 18.38
C GLU A 31 -4.51 9.77 18.22
N LEU A 32 -3.36 10.19 18.74
CA LEU A 32 -2.11 9.44 18.65
C LEU A 32 -2.04 8.35 19.73
N VAL A 33 -1.76 7.12 19.29
CA VAL A 33 -1.36 6.02 20.18
C VAL A 33 0.15 5.98 20.31
N SER A 34 0.65 5.54 21.47
CA SER A 34 2.09 5.38 21.65
C SER A 34 2.60 4.25 20.74
N LEU A 35 3.84 4.38 20.23
CA LEU A 35 4.45 3.32 19.43
C LEU A 35 4.51 2.00 20.22
N SER A 36 4.74 2.08 21.53
CA SER A 36 4.73 0.92 22.41
C SER A 36 3.39 0.20 22.37
N ASP A 37 2.27 0.93 22.42
CA ASP A 37 0.92 0.34 22.35
C ASP A 37 0.67 -0.26 20.96
N PHE A 38 1.08 0.42 19.88
CA PHE A 38 0.91 -0.07 18.51
C PHE A 38 1.65 -1.40 18.25
N PHE A 39 2.84 -1.57 18.80
CA PHE A 39 3.64 -2.79 18.65
C PHE A 39 3.34 -3.86 19.72
N SER A 40 2.57 -3.54 20.76
CA SER A 40 2.27 -4.50 21.84
C SER A 40 1.36 -5.65 21.38
N ASP A 41 0.44 -5.38 20.44
CA ASP A 41 -0.41 -6.42 19.84
C ASP A 41 0.24 -7.12 18.64
N GLN A 42 1.43 -6.67 18.22
CA GLN A 42 2.25 -7.41 17.28
C GLN A 42 3.06 -8.46 18.06
N GLU A 43 2.37 -9.51 18.52
CA GLU A 43 3.04 -10.81 18.57
C GLU A 43 3.52 -11.08 17.15
N PHE A 44 4.80 -10.81 16.89
CA PHE A 44 5.49 -11.18 15.66
C PHE A 44 5.42 -12.70 15.56
N SER A 45 4.28 -13.21 15.08
CA SER A 45 4.25 -14.49 14.40
C SER A 45 5.33 -14.34 13.34
N PRO A 46 6.40 -15.15 13.34
CA PRO A 46 7.40 -15.07 12.29
C PRO A 46 6.59 -15.14 11.00
N VAL A 47 6.67 -14.08 10.19
CA VAL A 47 6.22 -14.14 8.80
C VAL A 47 6.81 -15.45 8.31
N ALA A 48 5.95 -16.43 8.03
CA ALA A 48 6.38 -17.67 7.41
C ALA A 48 7.26 -17.21 6.26
N GLU A 49 8.54 -17.60 6.28
CA GLU A 49 9.48 -17.34 5.18
C GLU A 49 8.65 -17.42 3.92
N HIS A 50 8.49 -16.30 3.22
CA HIS A 50 7.80 -16.32 1.94
C HIS A 50 8.57 -17.37 1.17
N SER A 51 8.01 -18.59 1.09
CA SER A 51 8.46 -19.62 0.17
C SER A 51 8.65 -18.84 -1.09
N SER A 52 9.89 -18.77 -1.55
CA SER A 52 10.26 -18.07 -2.76
C SER A 52 9.39 -18.67 -3.84
N ALA A 53 8.21 -18.10 -4.03
CA ALA A 53 7.34 -18.38 -5.12
C ALA A 53 8.18 -17.86 -6.26
N SER A 54 8.85 -18.82 -6.91
CA SER A 54 9.70 -18.60 -8.06
C SER A 54 8.89 -17.68 -8.96
N THR A 55 9.26 -16.40 -8.96
CA THR A 55 8.65 -15.43 -9.86
C THR A 55 8.75 -16.06 -11.22
N PRO A 56 7.66 -16.13 -12.03
CA PRO A 56 7.81 -16.56 -13.41
C PRO A 56 8.83 -15.60 -14.02
N SER A 57 10.06 -16.09 -14.21
CA SER A 57 11.14 -15.30 -14.75
C SER A 57 10.67 -14.85 -16.12
N PHE A 58 10.67 -13.54 -16.36
CA PHE A 58 10.48 -13.02 -17.70
C PHE A 58 11.56 -13.62 -18.59
N ASP A 59 11.16 -14.37 -19.61
CA ASP A 59 12.07 -15.06 -20.52
C ASP A 59 12.60 -14.05 -21.54
N TYR A 60 13.67 -13.35 -21.15
CA TYR A 60 14.34 -12.36 -22.00
C TYR A 60 14.84 -12.95 -23.32
N ASP A 61 15.15 -14.25 -23.35
CA ASP A 61 15.64 -14.93 -24.54
C ASP A 61 14.53 -15.16 -25.58
N ASN A 62 13.26 -15.18 -25.15
CA ASN A 62 12.11 -15.39 -26.02
C ASN A 62 11.31 -14.10 -26.28
N ALA A 63 11.79 -12.96 -25.78
CA ALA A 63 11.21 -11.65 -26.05
C ALA A 63 11.67 -11.16 -27.43
N SER A 64 10.88 -11.40 -28.48
CA SER A 64 11.08 -10.74 -29.77
C SER A 64 10.49 -9.33 -29.72
N PHE A 65 11.31 -8.31 -29.99
CA PHE A 65 10.80 -6.97 -30.30
C PHE A 65 10.21 -6.99 -31.72
N ASP A 66 8.96 -6.58 -31.88
CA ASP A 66 8.38 -6.30 -33.19
C ASP A 66 8.96 -4.95 -33.65
N GLU A 67 9.87 -4.97 -34.62
CA GLU A 67 10.39 -3.75 -35.25
C GLU A 67 9.30 -3.19 -36.20
N VAL A 68 8.84 -1.97 -35.92
CA VAL A 68 7.95 -1.18 -36.77
C VAL A 68 8.68 -0.46 -37.89
#